data_AF-A0AAV5WBD1-F1
#
_entry.id   AF-A0AAV5WBD1-F1
#
_cell.length_a   1.000
_cell.length_b   1.000
_cell.length_c   1.000
_cell.angle_alpha   90.00
_cell.angle_beta   90.00
_cell.angle_gamma   90.00
#
_symmetry.space_group_name_H-M   'P 1'
#
loop_
_entity.id
_entity.type
_entity.pdbx_description
1 polymer ?
#
loop_
_entity_poly.entity_id
_entity_poly.type
_entity_poly.pdbx_seq_one_letter_code
_entity_poly.pdbx_strand_id
1 'polypeptide(L)'
;SYSRMRHLLLSTVIVLTVTCNRWADYDILSAHGGVFRALQWTSQEVNHISALHARGEYHKLMHLIKEKLLDADDVSMADRRRIDRFLVAKRPPAVFRNLFDDDEKESIDISHSEGQVDDVLSIWSTALIRLSDQLRSIVIDYITT
;
A
#
# COMPACT_ATOMS: atom_id res chain seq x y z
N SER A 1 -33.74 -8.81 -7.14
CA SER A 1 -32.48 -8.80 -7.92
C SER A 1 -31.43 -8.01 -7.16
N TYR A 2 -30.83 -8.59 -6.13
CA TYR A 2 -29.92 -7.91 -5.18
C TYR A 2 -28.43 -8.16 -5.51
N SER A 3 -28.14 -9.07 -6.46
CA SER A 3 -26.79 -9.53 -6.79
C SER A 3 -26.07 -8.63 -7.80
N ARG A 4 -26.78 -7.81 -8.58
CA ARG A 4 -26.14 -6.95 -9.61
C ARG A 4 -25.65 -5.61 -9.05
N MET A 5 -26.12 -5.21 -7.86
CA MET A 5 -25.83 -3.89 -7.28
C MET A 5 -24.55 -3.86 -6.42
N ARG A 6 -24.04 -5.02 -5.98
CA ARG A 6 -22.75 -5.11 -5.25
C ARG A 6 -21.52 -5.08 -6.17
N HIS A 7 -21.65 -5.54 -7.41
CA HIS A 7 -20.54 -5.48 -8.38
C HIS A 7 -20.29 -4.05 -8.91
N LEU A 8 -21.32 -3.20 -8.95
CA LEU A 8 -21.20 -1.79 -9.36
C LEU A 8 -20.57 -0.90 -8.29
N LEU A 9 -20.55 -1.29 -7.02
CA LEU A 9 -19.90 -0.52 -5.95
C LEU A 9 -18.40 -0.84 -5.83
N LEU A 10 -17.98 -2.07 -6.19
CA LEU A 10 -16.56 -2.43 -6.26
C LEU A 10 -15.83 -1.79 -7.44
N SER A 11 -16.53 -1.53 -8.56
CA SER A 11 -15.93 -0.84 -9.71
C SER A 11 -15.77 0.66 -9.51
N THR A 12 -16.43 1.26 -8.52
CA THR A 12 -16.50 2.73 -8.40
C THR A 12 -15.58 3.30 -7.32
N VAL A 13 -15.09 2.47 -6.39
CA VAL A 13 -14.14 2.93 -5.33
C VAL A 13 -12.68 2.82 -5.79
N ILE A 14 -12.38 2.00 -6.80
CA ILE A 14 -11.04 1.96 -7.43
C ILE A 14 -10.84 3.18 -8.36
N VAL A 15 -11.92 3.83 -8.80
CA VAL A 15 -11.88 4.93 -9.80
C VAL A 15 -11.40 6.27 -9.22
N LEU A 16 -11.30 6.43 -7.89
CA LEU A 16 -10.86 7.71 -7.29
C LEU A 16 -9.34 7.83 -7.07
N THR A 17 -8.56 6.82 -7.44
CA THR A 17 -7.07 6.87 -7.43
C THR A 17 -6.42 6.76 -8.81
N VAL A 18 -7.20 6.60 -9.89
CA VAL A 18 -6.68 6.32 -11.23
C VAL A 18 -6.88 7.53 -12.17
N THR A 19 -6.14 8.60 -11.92
CA THR A 19 -5.75 9.52 -13.01
C THR A 19 -4.23 9.55 -13.23
N CYS A 20 -3.46 8.77 -12.46
CA CYS A 20 -2.04 8.53 -12.74
C CYS A 20 -1.89 7.22 -13.49
N ASN A 21 -1.57 7.31 -14.79
CA ASN A 21 -1.24 6.16 -15.61
C ASN A 21 0.17 5.61 -15.33
N ARG A 22 0.89 6.15 -14.33
CA ARG A 22 2.25 5.76 -13.95
C ARG A 22 2.44 5.86 -12.45
N TRP A 23 3.13 4.89 -11.87
CA TRP A 23 3.55 4.90 -10.45
C TRP A 23 4.40 6.12 -10.08
N ALA A 24 5.17 6.65 -11.04
CA ALA A 24 6.02 7.83 -10.86
C ALA A 24 5.24 9.12 -10.57
N ASP A 25 3.97 9.19 -10.95
CA ASP A 25 3.13 10.38 -10.78
C ASP A 25 2.34 10.34 -9.46
N TYR A 26 2.38 9.23 -8.72
CA TYR A 26 1.71 9.08 -7.44
C TYR A 26 2.60 9.58 -6.29
N ASP A 27 2.20 10.69 -5.67
CA ASP A 27 2.84 11.18 -4.45
C ASP A 27 2.48 10.30 -3.25
N ILE A 28 3.23 9.23 -3.07
CA ILE A 28 3.05 8.28 -1.97
C ILE A 28 3.19 8.92 -0.59
N LEU A 29 3.89 10.05 -0.48
CA LEU A 29 4.04 10.79 0.77
C LEU A 29 2.84 11.69 1.06
N SER A 30 1.90 11.88 0.13
CA SER A 30 0.59 12.46 0.43
C SER A 30 -0.35 11.48 1.13
N ALA A 31 -0.09 10.17 1.02
CA ALA A 31 -0.92 9.15 1.65
C ALA A 31 -1.02 9.36 3.17
N HIS A 32 -2.13 8.89 3.76
CA HIS A 32 -2.35 8.93 5.20
C HIS A 32 -2.22 10.33 5.84
N GLY A 33 -2.64 11.37 5.10
CA GLY A 33 -2.59 12.76 5.57
C GLY A 33 -1.16 13.30 5.72
N GLY A 34 -0.23 12.78 4.92
CA GLY A 34 1.15 13.24 4.88
C GLY A 34 1.98 12.95 6.11
N VAL A 35 1.59 11.96 6.92
CA VAL A 35 2.23 11.66 8.22
C VAL A 35 3.74 11.38 8.09
N PHE A 36 4.16 10.82 6.96
CA PHE A 36 5.57 10.47 6.72
C PHE A 36 6.38 11.58 6.06
N ARG A 37 5.78 12.71 5.67
CA ARG A 37 6.52 13.87 5.11
C ARG A 37 7.47 14.52 6.11
N ALA A 38 7.29 14.26 7.40
CA ALA A 38 8.20 14.73 8.44
C ALA A 38 9.57 14.04 8.40
N LEU A 39 9.71 12.94 7.66
CA LEU A 39 10.98 12.24 7.44
C LEU A 39 11.60 12.68 6.12
N GLN A 40 12.92 12.85 6.09
CA GLN A 40 13.67 13.16 4.88
C GLN A 40 13.86 11.90 4.03
N TRP A 41 13.09 11.77 2.95
CA TRP A 41 13.17 10.63 2.04
C TRP A 41 13.97 10.96 0.79
N THR A 42 14.87 10.05 0.41
CA THR A 42 15.51 10.06 -0.90
C THR A 42 14.57 9.48 -1.96
N SER A 43 14.79 9.81 -3.24
CA SER A 43 14.03 9.23 -4.34
C SER A 43 14.11 7.70 -4.39
N GLN A 44 15.26 7.14 -4.00
CA GLN A 44 15.44 5.68 -3.93
C GLN A 44 14.57 5.06 -2.84
N GLU A 45 14.49 5.67 -1.66
CA GLU A 45 13.62 5.19 -0.57
C GLU A 45 12.15 5.34 -0.94
N VAL A 46 11.75 6.44 -1.58
CA VAL A 46 10.38 6.63 -2.08
C VAL A 46 10.02 5.55 -3.10
N ASN A 47 10.93 5.22 -4.02
CA ASN A 47 10.72 4.12 -4.97
C ASN A 47 10.60 2.77 -4.26
N HIS A 48 11.44 2.52 -3.25
CA HIS A 48 11.37 1.30 -2.46
C HIS A 48 10.05 1.19 -1.68
N ILE A 49 9.57 2.28 -1.07
CA ILE A 49 8.26 2.36 -0.41
C ILE A 49 7.14 2.03 -1.41
N SER A 50 7.21 2.59 -2.62
CA SER A 50 6.26 2.31 -3.70
C SER A 50 6.21 0.83 -4.07
N ALA A 51 7.37 0.18 -4.24
CA ALA A 51 7.46 -1.25 -4.53
C ALA A 51 6.92 -2.11 -3.37
N LEU A 52 7.20 -1.75 -2.11
CA LEU A 52 6.65 -2.45 -0.94
C LEU A 52 5.12 -2.34 -0.87
N HIS A 53 4.56 -1.19 -1.24
CA HIS A 53 3.12 -1.01 -1.37
C HIS A 53 2.55 -1.90 -2.48
N ALA A 54 3.19 -1.92 -3.66
CA ALA A 54 2.76 -2.73 -4.78
C ALA A 54 2.71 -4.23 -4.43
N ARG A 55 3.68 -4.73 -3.65
CA ARG A 55 3.71 -6.14 -3.19
C ARG A 55 2.87 -6.43 -1.94
N GLY A 56 2.17 -5.44 -1.38
CA GLY A 56 1.44 -5.62 -0.12
C GLY A 56 2.34 -5.97 1.08
N GLU A 57 3.64 -5.65 1.02
CA GLU A 57 4.64 -5.96 2.05
C GLU A 57 4.65 -4.93 3.18
N TYR A 58 3.47 -4.59 3.70
CA TYR A 58 3.27 -3.55 4.71
C TYR A 58 4.10 -3.77 5.98
N HIS A 59 4.40 -5.01 6.34
CA HIS A 59 5.25 -5.31 7.50
C HIS A 59 6.69 -4.81 7.29
N LYS A 60 7.26 -4.98 6.08
CA LYS A 60 8.58 -4.43 5.74
C LYS A 60 8.53 -2.91 5.66
N LEU A 61 7.44 -2.36 5.12
CA LEU A 61 7.23 -0.91 5.08
C LEU A 61 7.24 -0.29 6.48
N MET A 62 6.52 -0.89 7.43
CA MET A 62 6.52 -0.42 8.82
C MET A 62 7.89 -0.51 9.47
N HIS A 63 8.66 -1.55 9.15
CA HIS A 63 10.02 -1.70 9.65
C HIS A 63 10.93 -0.60 9.09
N LEU A 64 10.90 -0.36 7.78
CA LEU A 64 11.64 0.71 7.10
C LEU A 64 11.32 2.08 7.71
N ILE A 65 10.04 2.39 7.94
CA ILE A 65 9.64 3.67 8.56
C ILE A 65 10.19 3.79 9.98
N LYS A 66 10.17 2.70 10.75
CA LYS A 66 10.69 2.69 12.12
C LYS A 66 12.20 2.92 12.14
N GLU A 67 12.94 2.26 11.26
CA GLU A 67 14.39 2.48 11.10
C GLU A 67 14.68 3.92 10.70
N LYS A 68 13.98 4.43 9.69
CA LYS A 68 14.11 5.84 9.27
C LYS A 68 13.84 6.83 10.40
N LEU A 69 12.85 6.55 11.25
CA LEU A 69 12.54 7.38 12.40
C LEU A 69 13.65 7.36 13.47
N LEU A 70 14.30 6.22 13.66
CA LEU A 70 15.42 6.09 14.61
C LEU A 70 16.66 6.84 14.13
N ASP A 71 16.92 6.82 12.83
CA ASP A 71 18.09 7.44 12.21
C ASP A 71 17.92 8.94 11.94
N ALA A 72 16.69 9.45 11.94
CA ALA A 72 16.45 10.86 11.67
C ALA A 72 16.83 11.72 12.86
N ASP A 73 17.70 12.71 12.68
CA ASP A 73 18.11 13.65 13.74
C ASP A 73 17.17 14.88 13.83
N ASP A 74 16.48 15.20 12.74
CA ASP A 74 15.79 16.47 12.51
C ASP A 74 14.25 16.40 12.62
N VAL A 75 13.71 15.33 13.23
CA VAL A 75 12.25 15.15 13.39
C VAL A 75 11.79 15.65 14.75
N SER A 76 10.78 16.52 14.75
CA SER A 76 10.17 17.05 15.97
C SER A 76 9.58 15.95 16.85
N MET A 77 9.57 16.14 18.18
CA MET A 77 8.94 15.17 19.10
C MET A 77 7.44 15.01 18.84
N ALA A 78 6.77 16.02 18.30
CA ALA A 78 5.35 15.95 17.94
C ALA A 78 5.14 15.02 16.74
N ASP A 79 5.97 15.13 15.71
CA ASP A 79 5.91 14.28 14.52
C ASP A 79 6.32 12.85 14.82
N ARG A 80 7.36 12.65 15.64
CA ARG A 80 7.74 11.31 16.14
C ARG A 80 6.55 10.59 16.79
N ARG A 81 5.88 11.26 17.73
CA ARG A 81 4.68 10.70 18.39
C ARG A 81 3.54 10.45 17.40
N ARG A 82 3.39 11.28 16.37
CA ARG A 82 2.35 11.11 15.33
C ARG A 82 2.66 9.86 14.49
N ILE A 83 3.91 9.68 14.06
CA ILE A 83 4.38 8.52 13.31
C ILE A 83 4.25 7.25 14.16
N ASP A 84 4.69 7.27 15.42
CA ASP A 84 4.57 6.12 16.33
C ASP A 84 3.11 5.68 16.51
N ARG A 85 2.21 6.63 16.76
CA ARG A 85 0.76 6.33 16.85
C ARG A 85 0.23 5.74 15.57
N PHE A 86 0.66 6.25 14.42
CA PHE A 86 0.28 5.71 13.12
C PHE A 86 0.75 4.26 12.97
N LEU A 87 2.02 3.96 13.25
CA LEU A 87 2.57 2.61 13.18
C LEU A 87 1.90 1.64 14.17
N VAL A 88 1.39 2.11 15.31
CA VAL A 88 0.60 1.24 16.20
C VAL A 88 -0.80 1.00 15.65
N ALA A 89 -1.46 2.03 15.15
CA ALA A 89 -2.85 1.97 14.69
C ALA A 89 -3.03 1.23 13.36
N LYS A 90 -2.04 1.32 12.45
CA LYS A 90 -2.10 0.78 11.08
C LYS A 90 -1.22 -0.45 10.92
N ARG A 91 -1.29 -1.39 11.88
CA ARG A 91 -0.62 -2.68 11.75
C ARG A 91 -1.31 -3.52 10.67
N PRO A 92 -0.56 -4.12 9.73
CA PRO A 92 -1.15 -4.91 8.67
C PRO A 92 -1.76 -6.19 9.22
N PRO A 93 -2.97 -6.54 8.76
CA PRO A 93 -3.56 -7.85 8.99
C PRO A 93 -2.64 -9.00 8.56
N ALA A 94 -2.73 -10.12 9.28
CA ALA A 94 -1.88 -11.30 9.06
C ALA A 94 -1.99 -11.89 7.64
N VAL A 95 -3.11 -11.68 6.96
CA VAL A 95 -3.38 -12.17 5.59
C VAL A 95 -2.34 -11.66 4.58
N PHE A 96 -1.79 -10.45 4.77
CA PHE A 96 -0.79 -9.89 3.86
C PHE A 96 0.51 -10.68 3.79
N ARG A 97 0.81 -11.52 4.79
CA ARG A 97 2.03 -12.34 4.78
C ARG A 97 2.06 -13.35 3.65
N ASN A 98 0.88 -13.85 3.27
CA ASN A 98 0.71 -14.91 2.27
C ASN A 98 -0.30 -14.50 1.19
N LEU A 99 -0.48 -13.19 0.98
CA LEU A 99 -1.41 -12.68 -0.05
C LEU A 99 -0.89 -12.99 -1.45
N PHE A 100 0.42 -12.87 -1.63
CA PHE A 100 1.13 -13.18 -2.86
C PHE A 100 2.18 -14.25 -2.60
N ASP A 101 2.28 -15.21 -3.53
CA ASP A 101 3.45 -16.08 -3.62
C ASP A 101 4.65 -15.34 -4.23
N ASP A 102 5.78 -16.04 -4.36
CA ASP A 102 7.02 -15.41 -4.81
C ASP A 102 7.01 -15.08 -6.31
N ASP A 103 6.34 -15.90 -7.13
CA ASP A 103 6.18 -15.64 -8.58
C ASP A 103 5.28 -14.42 -8.83
N GLU A 104 4.22 -14.26 -8.03
CA GLU A 104 3.35 -13.09 -8.06
C GLU A 104 4.09 -11.83 -7.63
N LYS A 105 4.96 -11.91 -6.61
CA LYS A 105 5.79 -10.77 -6.19
C LYS A 105 6.80 -10.38 -7.27
N GLU A 106 7.42 -11.35 -7.94
CA GLU A 106 8.32 -11.08 -9.06
C GLU A 106 7.58 -10.41 -10.21
N SER A 107 6.38 -10.90 -10.55
CA SER A 107 5.52 -10.30 -11.57
C SER A 107 5.11 -8.86 -11.20
N ILE A 108 4.78 -8.62 -9.92
CA ILE A 108 4.49 -7.26 -9.42
C ILE A 108 5.72 -6.36 -9.54
N ASP A 109 6.92 -6.84 -9.19
CA ASP A 109 8.15 -6.05 -9.27
C ASP A 109 8.45 -5.64 -10.72
N ILE A 110 8.29 -6.56 -11.68
CA ILE A 110 8.45 -6.27 -13.11
C ILE A 110 7.44 -5.21 -13.56
N SER A 111 6.14 -5.45 -13.38
CA SER A 111 5.10 -4.52 -13.82
C SER A 111 5.17 -3.16 -13.12
N HIS A 112 5.52 -3.12 -11.82
CA HIS A 112 5.76 -1.88 -11.10
C HIS A 112 6.91 -1.08 -11.71
N SER A 113 8.04 -1.73 -11.99
CA SER A 113 9.22 -1.09 -12.59
C SER A 113 8.97 -0.55 -14.00
N GLU A 114 8.10 -1.21 -14.77
CA GLU A 114 7.70 -0.81 -16.12
C GLU A 114 6.59 0.27 -16.11
N GLY A 115 6.05 0.61 -14.93
CA GLY A 115 4.96 1.57 -14.80
C GLY A 115 3.59 1.01 -15.19
N GLN A 116 3.46 -0.31 -15.31
CA GLN A 116 2.24 -1.02 -15.69
C GLN A 116 1.31 -1.17 -14.48
N VAL A 117 0.55 -0.11 -14.19
CA VAL A 117 -0.39 -0.10 -13.05
C VAL A 117 -1.48 -1.16 -13.22
N ASP A 118 -2.02 -1.33 -14.43
CA ASP A 118 -3.11 -2.27 -14.70
C ASP A 118 -2.71 -3.73 -14.43
N ASP A 119 -1.46 -4.10 -14.74
CA ASP A 119 -0.95 -5.46 -14.52
C ASP A 119 -0.78 -5.74 -13.03
N VAL A 120 -0.26 -4.77 -12.25
CA VAL A 120 -0.21 -4.89 -10.79
C VAL A 120 -1.63 -5.05 -10.22
N LEU A 121 -2.60 -4.24 -10.68
CA LEU A 121 -3.99 -4.32 -10.22
C LEU A 121 -4.66 -5.65 -10.61
N SER A 122 -4.31 -6.22 -11.76
CA SER A 122 -4.78 -7.53 -12.20
C SER A 122 -4.32 -8.66 -11.26
N ILE A 123 -3.04 -8.62 -10.84
CA ILE A 123 -2.48 -9.57 -9.87
C ILE A 123 -3.19 -9.42 -8.52
N TRP A 124 -3.38 -8.19 -8.03
CA TRP A 124 -4.15 -7.91 -6.81
C TRP A 124 -5.58 -8.43 -6.88
N SER A 125 -6.29 -8.18 -7.99
CA SER A 125 -7.65 -8.65 -8.21
C SER A 125 -7.74 -10.18 -8.12
N THR A 126 -6.80 -10.86 -8.76
CA THR A 126 -6.69 -12.33 -8.73
C THR A 126 -6.45 -12.83 -7.30
N ALA A 127 -5.51 -12.21 -6.57
CA ALA A 127 -5.23 -12.56 -5.18
C ALA A 127 -6.46 -12.37 -4.28
N LEU A 128 -7.20 -11.26 -4.43
CA LEU A 128 -8.42 -10.99 -3.68
C LEU A 128 -9.53 -12.01 -3.94
N ILE A 129 -9.67 -12.49 -5.19
CA ILE A 129 -10.66 -13.50 -5.56
C ILE A 129 -10.38 -14.85 -4.88
N ARG A 130 -9.10 -15.19 -4.63
CA ARG A 130 -8.70 -16.43 -3.94
C ARG A 130 -9.04 -16.42 -2.45
N LEU A 131 -9.17 -15.25 -1.83
CA LEU A 131 -9.49 -15.13 -0.41
C LEU A 131 -10.96 -15.45 -0.10
N SER A 132 -11.22 -15.96 1.10
CA SER A 132 -12.58 -16.01 1.66
C SER A 132 -13.17 -14.60 1.77
N ASP A 133 -14.50 -14.48 1.74
CA ASP A 133 -15.19 -13.18 1.82
C ASP A 133 -14.75 -12.35 3.04
N GLN A 134 -14.55 -13.02 4.19
CA GLN A 134 -14.08 -12.36 5.42
C GLN A 134 -12.67 -11.78 5.25
N LEU A 135 -11.72 -12.58 4.75
CA LEU A 135 -10.34 -12.13 4.56
C LEU A 135 -10.24 -11.05 3.48
N ARG A 136 -11.02 -11.19 2.41
CA ARG A 136 -11.12 -10.20 1.34
C ARG A 136 -11.63 -8.86 1.86
N SER A 137 -12.68 -8.86 2.69
CA SER A 137 -13.19 -7.64 3.34
C SER A 137 -12.10 -6.99 4.19
N ILE A 138 -11.37 -7.76 4.99
CA ILE A 138 -10.27 -7.26 5.83
C ILE A 138 -9.18 -6.59 4.97
N VAL A 139 -8.79 -7.19 3.86
CA VAL A 139 -7.79 -6.62 2.95
C VAL A 139 -8.29 -5.32 2.34
N ILE A 140 -9.50 -5.32 1.78
CA ILE A 140 -10.10 -4.15 1.14
C ILE A 140 -10.23 -3.00 2.14
N ASP A 141 -10.76 -3.26 3.33
CA ASP A 141 -10.92 -2.24 4.38
C ASP A 141 -9.55 -1.66 4.78
N TYR A 142 -8.51 -2.50 4.86
CA TYR A 142 -7.18 -2.05 5.22
C TYR A 142 -6.53 -1.15 4.16
N ILE A 143 -6.62 -1.51 2.87
CA ILE A 143 -5.95 -0.73 1.81
C ILE A 143 -6.70 0.53 1.41
N THR A 144 -7.96 0.68 1.83
CA THR A 144 -8.80 1.84 1.51
C THR A 144 -8.98 2.85 2.65
N THR A 145 -8.44 2.56 3.85
CA THR A 145 -8.60 3.42 5.05
C THR A 145 -7.27 3.88 5.65
#